data_AF-A0A0T5ZYV5-F1
#
_entry.id   AF-A0A0T5ZYV5-F1
#
_cell.length_a   1.000
_cell.length_b   1.000
_cell.length_c   1.000
_cell.angle_alpha   90.00
_cell.angle_beta   90.00
_cell.angle_gamma   90.00
#
_symmetry.space_group_name_H-M   'P 1'
#
loop_
_entity.id
_entity.type
_entity.pdbx_description
1 polymer ?
#
loop_
_entity_poly.entity_id
_entity_poly.type
_entity_poly.pdbx_seq_one_letter_code
_entity_poly.pdbx_strand_id
1 'polypeptide(L)'
;DQTPAGEGVVATYPGARARLLQAEQFNPTIYLYDSAPGGIGLAEGLFQILPALLARGLETLQACPCRWGCPSCVGPVNEIGRRAKAIATTLLRHLTA
;
A
#
# COMPACT_ATOMS: atom_id res chain seq x y z
N ASP A 1 15.01 -18.94 7.94
CA ASP A 1 15.93 -19.27 6.84
C ASP A 1 15.79 -18.33 5.63
N GLN A 2 14.77 -17.45 5.58
CA GLN A 2 14.62 -16.39 4.55
C GLN A 2 14.65 -16.87 3.10
N THR A 3 14.58 -18.18 2.88
CA THR A 3 14.28 -18.79 1.60
C THR A 3 12.98 -18.16 1.09
N PRO A 4 12.97 -17.45 -0.04
CA PRO A 4 11.75 -16.92 -0.61
C PRO A 4 10.79 -18.07 -0.87
N ALA A 5 9.51 -17.92 -0.48
CA ALA A 5 8.48 -18.94 -0.70
C ALA A 5 8.15 -19.16 -2.20
N GLY A 6 8.74 -18.35 -3.08
CA GLY A 6 8.57 -18.35 -4.53
C GLY A 6 8.49 -16.92 -5.07
N GLU A 7 8.72 -16.76 -6.37
CA GLU A 7 8.52 -15.47 -7.05
C GLU A 7 7.04 -15.06 -6.94
N GLY A 8 6.78 -13.85 -6.43
CA GLY A 8 5.42 -13.36 -6.18
C GLY A 8 4.74 -13.88 -4.90
N VAL A 9 5.41 -14.68 -4.06
CA VAL A 9 4.84 -15.18 -2.80
C VAL A 9 5.28 -14.30 -1.64
N VAL A 10 4.35 -13.49 -1.12
CA VAL A 10 4.56 -12.77 0.14
C VAL A 10 4.51 -13.78 1.29
N ALA A 11 5.63 -13.97 1.97
CA ALA A 11 5.72 -14.83 3.15
C ALA A 11 4.95 -14.20 4.32
N THR A 12 3.64 -14.36 4.35
CA THR A 12 2.85 -14.06 5.55
C THR A 12 3.14 -15.15 6.58
N TYR A 13 3.52 -14.78 7.81
CA TYR A 13 3.55 -15.72 8.94
C TYR A 13 2.24 -16.53 8.94
N PRO A 14 2.27 -17.87 9.05
CA PRO A 14 1.08 -18.72 8.92
C PRO A 14 -0.11 -18.26 9.80
N GLY A 15 0.17 -17.66 10.96
CA GLY A 15 -0.84 -17.11 11.86
C GLY A 15 -1.47 -15.78 11.41
N ALA A 16 -0.79 -14.97 10.58
CA ALA A 16 -1.32 -13.68 10.13
C ALA A 16 -2.43 -13.85 9.09
N ARG A 17 -2.22 -14.72 8.09
CA ARG A 17 -3.26 -15.05 7.11
C ARG A 17 -4.46 -15.75 7.77
N ALA A 18 -4.21 -16.69 8.68
CA ALA A 18 -5.28 -17.36 9.43
C ALA A 18 -6.10 -16.36 10.27
N ARG A 19 -5.45 -15.42 10.97
CA ARG A 19 -6.15 -14.36 11.73
C ARG A 19 -6.99 -13.44 10.85
N LEU A 20 -6.47 -13.03 9.69
CA LEU A 20 -7.23 -12.18 8.76
C LEU A 20 -8.47 -12.89 8.23
N LEU A 21 -8.39 -14.21 7.98
CA LEU A 21 -9.53 -15.01 7.51
C LEU A 21 -10.53 -15.35 8.63
N GLN A 22 -10.11 -15.28 9.89
CA GLN A 22 -10.94 -15.53 11.08
C GLN A 22 -11.47 -14.23 11.72
N ALA A 23 -11.14 -13.06 11.17
CA ALA A 23 -11.64 -11.80 11.70
C ALA A 23 -13.16 -11.69 11.50
N GLU A 24 -13.89 -11.28 12.55
CA GLU A 24 -15.35 -11.08 12.49
C GLU A 24 -15.73 -9.97 11.49
N GLN A 25 -14.83 -9.00 11.29
CA GLN A 25 -14.95 -7.96 10.26
C GLN A 25 -13.74 -7.98 9.33
N PHE A 26 -14.00 -7.85 8.02
CA PHE A 26 -12.95 -7.56 7.05
C PHE A 26 -12.48 -6.12 7.20
N ASN A 27 -11.21 -5.95 7.59
CA ASN A 27 -10.57 -4.64 7.62
C ASN A 27 -9.49 -4.57 6.53
N PRO A 28 -9.74 -3.89 5.39
CA PRO A 28 -8.75 -3.74 4.32
C PRO A 28 -7.48 -3.11 4.88
N THR A 29 -6.38 -3.86 4.88
CA THR A 29 -5.12 -3.45 5.52
C THR A 29 -3.98 -3.50 4.52
N ILE A 30 -3.22 -2.41 4.43
CA ILE A 30 -1.97 -2.34 3.66
C ILE A 30 -0.82 -2.46 4.64
N TYR A 31 0.13 -3.34 4.35
CA TYR A 31 1.33 -3.55 5.15
C TYR A 31 2.55 -3.00 4.43
N LEU A 32 3.36 -2.23 5.15
CA LEU A 32 4.67 -1.75 4.73
C LEU A 32 5.70 -2.34 5.69
N TYR A 33 6.74 -2.97 5.14
CA TYR A 33 7.76 -3.66 5.93
C TYR A 33 9.14 -3.56 5.27
N ASP A 34 10.17 -3.72 6.08
CA ASP A 34 11.55 -3.77 5.60
C ASP A 34 11.83 -5.16 5.01
N SER A 35 12.23 -5.21 3.74
CA SER A 35 12.67 -6.46 3.12
C SER A 35 14.06 -6.91 3.60
N ALA A 36 14.79 -6.02 4.28
CA ALA A 36 16.12 -6.31 4.83
C ALA A 36 16.04 -7.25 6.04
N PRO A 37 16.92 -8.26 6.13
CA PRO A 37 17.00 -9.14 7.30
C PRO A 37 17.19 -8.36 8.60
N GLY A 38 16.36 -8.64 9.60
CA GLY A 38 16.40 -7.98 10.91
C GLY A 38 15.74 -6.60 10.95
N GLY A 39 15.33 -6.03 9.80
CA GLY A 39 14.80 -4.68 9.71
C GLY A 39 15.88 -3.61 9.87
N ILE A 40 15.83 -2.58 9.04
CA ILE A 40 16.78 -1.45 9.07
C ILE A 40 16.11 -0.15 9.55
N GLY A 41 14.82 -0.20 9.89
CA GLY A 41 14.06 0.90 10.48
C GLY A 41 13.30 1.77 9.47
N LEU A 42 13.15 1.37 8.21
CA LEU A 42 12.40 2.18 7.23
C LEU A 42 10.91 2.20 7.55
N ALA A 43 10.31 1.05 7.82
CA ALA A 43 8.90 0.95 8.19
C ALA A 43 8.59 1.73 9.49
N GLU A 44 9.51 1.69 10.47
CA GLU A 44 9.40 2.48 11.70
C GLU A 44 9.44 3.98 11.41
N GLY A 45 10.42 4.44 10.64
CA GLY A 45 10.52 5.84 10.21
C GLY A 45 9.27 6.29 9.43
N LEU A 46 8.78 5.47 8.51
CA LEU A 46 7.56 5.74 7.75
C LEU A 46 6.34 5.86 8.65
N PHE A 47 6.24 5.05 9.71
CA PHE A 47 5.13 5.12 10.66
C PHE A 47 5.10 6.47 11.38
N GLN A 48 6.26 7.01 11.77
CA GLN A 48 6.35 8.33 12.43
C GLN A 48 5.88 9.48 11.53
N ILE A 49 6.07 9.36 10.20
CA ILE A 49 5.67 10.39 9.23
C ILE A 49 4.41 10.01 8.44
N LEU A 50 3.66 8.99 8.85
CA LEU A 50 2.55 8.43 8.07
C LEU A 50 1.51 9.48 7.63
N PRO A 51 1.05 10.42 8.50
CA PRO A 51 0.10 11.44 8.07
C PRO A 51 0.66 12.34 6.95
N ALA A 52 1.93 12.73 7.04
CA ALA A 52 2.60 13.54 6.03
C ALA A 52 2.78 12.75 4.72
N LEU A 53 3.13 11.46 4.81
CA LEU A 53 3.24 10.58 3.65
C LEU A 53 1.93 10.46 2.88
N LEU A 54 0.80 10.27 3.58
CA LEU A 54 -0.52 10.18 2.98
C LEU A 54 -0.93 11.49 2.29
N ALA A 55 -0.69 12.64 2.95
CA ALA A 55 -0.94 13.96 2.37
C ALA A 55 -0.12 14.18 1.08
N ARG A 56 1.18 13.84 1.09
CA ARG A 56 2.05 13.91 -0.10
C ARG A 56 1.59 12.96 -1.21
N GLY A 57 1.04 11.79 -0.86
CA GLY A 57 0.41 10.89 -1.82
C GLY A 57 -0.78 11.54 -2.52
N LEU A 58 -1.66 12.21 -1.76
CA LEU A 58 -2.81 12.92 -2.32
C LEU A 58 -2.38 14.05 -3.27
N GLU A 59 -1.40 14.86 -2.86
CA GLU A 59 -0.82 15.92 -3.70
C GLU A 59 -0.24 15.36 -5.00
N THR A 60 0.46 14.22 -4.93
CA THR A 60 1.00 13.52 -6.11
C THR A 60 -0.11 13.13 -7.09
N LEU A 61 -1.24 12.61 -6.58
CA LEU A 61 -2.38 12.27 -7.43
C LEU A 61 -3.02 13.51 -8.06
N GLN A 62 -3.12 14.60 -7.32
CA GLN A 62 -3.71 15.87 -7.80
C GLN A 62 -2.82 16.55 -8.85
N ALA A 63 -1.50 16.53 -8.67
CA ALA A 63 -0.54 17.14 -9.59
C ALA A 63 -0.34 16.33 -10.88
N CYS A 64 -0.58 15.01 -10.85
CA CYS A 64 -0.40 14.17 -12.03
C CYS A 64 -1.43 14.51 -13.12
N PRO A 65 -1.03 14.76 -14.38
CA PRO A 65 -1.96 15.16 -15.45
C PRO A 65 -2.77 13.99 -16.04
N CYS A 66 -2.50 12.73 -15.65
CA CYS A 66 -3.18 11.59 -16.24
C CYS A 66 -4.66 11.52 -15.81
N ARG A 67 -5.52 11.02 -16.71
CA ARG A 67 -6.96 10.87 -16.43
C ARG A 67 -7.30 9.65 -15.58
N TRP A 68 -6.66 8.50 -15.87
CA TRP A 68 -7.06 7.21 -15.32
C TRP A 68 -6.01 6.56 -14.41
N GLY A 69 -4.75 6.81 -14.70
CA GLY A 69 -3.57 6.27 -14.01
C GLY A 69 -2.38 6.20 -14.96
N CYS A 70 -1.17 6.32 -14.41
CA CYS A 70 0.09 6.12 -15.13
C CYS A 70 1.15 5.55 -14.18
N PRO A 71 2.30 5.03 -14.70
CA PRO A 71 3.38 4.49 -13.88
C PRO A 71 3.91 5.44 -12.79
N SER A 72 3.71 6.75 -12.95
CA SER A 72 4.19 7.76 -12.00
C SER A 72 3.21 8.09 -10.86
N CYS A 73 1.99 7.53 -10.85
CA CYS A 73 1.02 7.78 -9.77
C CYS A 73 0.43 6.48 -9.21
N VAL A 74 -0.75 6.06 -9.67
CA VAL A 74 -1.45 4.85 -9.22
C VAL A 74 -1.09 3.59 -10.01
N GLY A 75 -0.26 3.71 -11.05
CA GLY A 75 0.12 2.60 -11.93
C GLY A 75 -0.53 2.65 -13.34
N PRO A 76 -0.13 1.75 -14.25
CA PRO A 76 -0.60 1.72 -15.64
C PRO A 76 -2.08 1.37 -15.76
N VAL A 77 -2.85 2.16 -16.52
CA VAL A 77 -4.32 1.97 -16.66
C VAL A 77 -4.75 0.56 -17.09
N ASN A 78 -3.92 -0.15 -17.86
CA ASN A 78 -4.22 -1.50 -18.34
C ASN A 78 -4.10 -2.58 -17.24
N GLU A 79 -3.47 -2.27 -16.11
CA GLU A 79 -3.29 -3.18 -14.97
C GLU A 79 -4.27 -2.89 -13.83
N ILE A 80 -4.57 -1.61 -13.61
CA ILE A 80 -5.34 -1.10 -12.45
C ILE A 80 -6.77 -0.62 -12.81
N GLY A 81 -7.07 -0.46 -14.11
CA GLY A 81 -8.38 -0.03 -14.60
C GLY A 81 -8.63 1.48 -14.56
N ARG A 82 -9.67 1.93 -15.29
CA ARG A 82 -9.95 3.36 -15.54
C ARG A 82 -10.40 4.18 -14.33
N ARG A 83 -10.73 3.51 -13.21
CA ARG A 83 -11.24 4.17 -12.00
C ARG A 83 -10.21 4.30 -10.89
N ALA A 84 -9.02 3.70 -11.03
CA ALA A 84 -8.09 3.59 -9.91
C ALA A 84 -7.66 4.96 -9.37
N LYS A 85 -7.31 5.92 -10.23
CA LYS A 85 -6.92 7.27 -9.77
C LYS A 85 -8.03 7.96 -8.98
N ALA A 86 -9.27 7.87 -9.45
CA ALA A 86 -10.42 8.44 -8.75
C ALA A 86 -10.65 7.76 -7.40
N ILE A 87 -10.62 6.41 -7.36
CA ILE A 87 -10.80 5.63 -6.13
C ILE A 87 -9.68 5.93 -5.12
N ALA A 88 -8.42 5.89 -5.56
CA ALA A 88 -7.26 6.19 -4.70
C ALA A 88 -7.31 7.61 -4.15
N THR A 89 -7.76 8.59 -4.95
CA THR A 89 -7.95 9.97 -4.49
C THR A 89 -9.02 10.05 -3.39
N THR A 90 -10.15 9.36 -3.56
CA THR A 90 -11.20 9.30 -2.53
C THR A 90 -10.69 8.64 -1.25
N LEU A 91 -10.01 7.48 -1.36
CA LEU A 91 -9.44 6.79 -0.21
C LEU A 91 -8.44 7.66 0.54
N LEU A 92 -7.50 8.29 -0.17
CA LEU A 92 -6.52 9.18 0.45
C LEU A 92 -7.17 10.36 1.15
N ARG A 93 -8.21 10.99 0.58
CA ARG A 93 -8.95 12.06 1.27
C ARG A 93 -9.57 11.61 2.58
N HIS A 94 -10.10 10.38 2.64
CA HIS A 94 -10.64 9.83 3.90
C HIS A 94 -9.55 9.51 4.92
N LEU A 95 -8.35 9.16 4.48
CA LEU A 95 -7.22 8.84 5.36
C LEU A 95 -6.44 10.07 5.82
N THR A 96 -6.62 11.23 5.15
CA THR A 96 -5.96 12.50 5.49
C THR A 96 -6.87 13.51 6.20
N ALA A 97 -8.15 13.19 6.36
CA ALA A 97 -9.12 14.02 7.09
C ALA A 97 -9.03 13.76 8.59
#